data_AF-A0A087BK46-F1
#
_entry.id   AF-A0A087BK46-F1
#
_cell.length_a   1.000
_cell.length_b   1.000
_cell.length_c   1.000
_cell.angle_alpha   90.00
_cell.angle_beta   90.00
_cell.angle_gamma   90.00
#
_symmetry.space_group_name_H-M   'P 1'
#
loop_
_entity.id
_entity.type
_entity.pdbx_description
1 polymer ?
#
loop_
_entity_poly.entity_id
_entity_poly.type
_entity_poly.pdbx_seq_one_letter_code
_entity_poly.pdbx_strand_id
1 'polypeptide(L)'
;MTETTDIAVATAANGAASANSAALSVRNLTKQYANAGRRVLDDVSFDVPKGRVLVVVGPSGSGKSTLLRTIAGLEPIQGGEIALEGKVIETGKPGTEKAGRSARSSELRTHIGMVFQSYELFPNKTVLGNIMMAPLLVQKRDKAEVEREALELLGKVGLADRKDSWPHELSGGQRQRIAICRALILHPEVLLLDEITAALDPEMVREVLDVVIGLARAGQTMIIVTHEMRFARAVADEIILLEDGHIVEHSNDPERFFTEPETDRARRFLRTFEFERAPHDQQRRRYNMKFNIKPLKAVIAASAALIMGASLAACGPSAASPSDASSSDSATTSTAKARSLDEIKKSGEIKIAVFSDKAPFGYVDKDGKNAGYDVVFAERLAKDLGVKVKYTSVDPAARVDVLTSNKVDITLANFTVTDERKEKVDFAKPYMKVALGVVSPENAEITDVSQLKGKTLIIAKGTTAETYFEKNHPEVKLQKYDQYADAYNALLDGRGDAFSTDNTEVLAWAKSNKGFKVGVTKLGDEDTIAPAVQKGNTELLNWINDEIDKLGKENFFHKDYEQTLKPVYGDEVNPDDIVVEGGKVD
;
A
#
# COMPACT_ATOMS: atom_id res chain seq x y z
N MET A 1 18.66 -22.82 -16.14
CA MET A 1 18.73 -23.69 -14.95
C MET A 1 19.04 -22.77 -13.78
N THR A 2 18.01 -22.31 -13.09
CA THR A 2 18.14 -21.40 -11.93
C THR A 2 18.27 -22.26 -10.68
N GLU A 3 19.44 -22.20 -10.04
CA GLU A 3 19.69 -22.84 -8.74
C GLU A 3 18.77 -22.21 -7.69
N THR A 4 17.84 -23.00 -7.17
CA THR A 4 17.09 -22.71 -5.94
C THR A 4 18.06 -22.88 -4.77
N THR A 5 18.42 -21.77 -4.13
CA THR A 5 19.22 -21.76 -2.90
C THR A 5 18.36 -22.14 -1.70
N ASP A 6 18.70 -23.23 -1.02
CA ASP A 6 18.01 -23.70 0.19
C ASP A 6 18.20 -22.72 1.35
N ILE A 7 17.10 -22.18 1.89
CA ILE A 7 17.08 -21.31 3.07
C ILE A 7 17.07 -22.20 4.33
N ALA A 8 18.12 -22.99 4.58
CA ALA A 8 18.26 -23.70 5.85
C ALA A 8 18.88 -22.75 6.88
N VAL A 9 18.13 -22.37 7.92
CA VAL A 9 18.71 -21.79 9.15
C VAL A 9 19.14 -22.97 10.02
N ALA A 10 20.36 -22.93 10.55
CA ALA A 10 20.89 -23.99 11.39
C ALA A 10 20.07 -24.08 12.68
N THR A 11 19.07 -24.97 12.71
CA THR A 11 18.37 -25.35 13.92
C THR A 11 19.29 -26.25 14.73
N ALA A 12 19.52 -25.89 15.99
CA ALA A 12 20.24 -26.75 16.92
C ALA A 12 19.50 -28.09 17.01
N ALA A 13 20.17 -29.18 16.61
CA ALA A 13 19.64 -30.53 16.67
C ALA A 13 19.38 -30.90 18.14
N ASN A 14 18.12 -30.83 18.56
CA ASN A 14 17.65 -31.40 19.82
C ASN A 14 16.79 -32.63 19.55
N GLY A 15 17.03 -33.67 20.35
CA GLY A 15 16.67 -35.05 20.09
C GLY A 15 15.19 -35.34 19.86
N ALA A 16 14.96 -36.51 19.27
CA ALA A 16 13.67 -37.09 18.87
C ALA A 16 12.48 -36.70 19.77
N ALA A 17 11.76 -35.66 19.37
CA ALA A 17 10.47 -35.30 19.93
C ALA A 17 9.36 -35.97 19.11
N SER A 18 8.38 -36.53 19.83
CA SER A 18 7.16 -37.18 19.32
C SER A 18 6.57 -36.45 18.11
N ALA A 19 6.35 -37.17 17.02
CA ALA A 19 5.91 -36.66 15.71
C ALA A 19 4.49 -36.04 15.67
N ASN A 20 3.90 -35.67 16.80
CA ASN A 20 2.51 -35.19 16.92
C ASN A 20 2.32 -34.02 17.91
N SER A 21 3.37 -33.36 18.42
CA SER A 21 3.19 -32.20 19.31
C SER A 21 2.96 -30.91 18.51
N ALA A 22 1.83 -30.24 18.77
CA ALA A 22 1.56 -28.91 18.23
C ALA A 22 2.62 -27.91 18.73
N ALA A 23 3.21 -27.14 17.81
CA ALA A 23 4.08 -26.01 18.15
C ALA A 23 3.27 -24.86 18.74
N LEU A 24 2.06 -24.62 18.21
CA LEU A 24 1.07 -23.68 18.76
C LEU A 24 -0.29 -24.37 18.91
N SER A 25 -0.95 -24.13 20.03
CA SER A 25 -2.35 -24.53 20.25
C SER A 25 -3.16 -23.32 20.67
N VAL A 26 -4.30 -23.12 20.01
CA VAL A 26 -5.30 -22.10 20.36
C VAL A 26 -6.58 -22.83 20.73
N ARG A 27 -7.19 -22.48 21.88
CA ARG A 27 -8.42 -23.12 22.38
C ARG A 27 -9.42 -22.06 22.83
N ASN A 28 -10.63 -22.15 22.29
CA ASN A 28 -11.79 -21.33 22.65
C ASN A 28 -11.50 -19.82 22.69
N LEU A 29 -10.63 -19.36 21.80
CA LEU A 29 -10.10 -18.01 21.80
C LEU A 29 -11.24 -17.02 21.58
N THR A 30 -11.38 -16.09 22.52
CA THR A 30 -12.37 -15.01 22.48
C THR A 30 -11.67 -13.67 22.58
N LYS A 31 -11.96 -12.77 21.63
CA LYS A 31 -11.44 -11.40 21.59
C LYS A 31 -12.54 -10.41 21.27
N GLN A 32 -12.63 -9.37 22.08
CA GLN A 32 -13.47 -8.20 21.89
C GLN A 32 -12.67 -6.92 22.19
N TYR A 33 -12.93 -5.87 21.41
CA TYR A 33 -12.42 -4.53 21.68
C TYR A 33 -13.44 -3.74 22.51
N ALA A 34 -12.97 -2.81 23.34
CA ALA A 34 -13.80 -2.14 24.35
C ALA A 34 -15.06 -1.46 23.80
N ASN A 35 -15.03 -0.98 22.56
CA ASN A 35 -16.13 -0.27 21.92
C ASN A 35 -16.79 -1.10 20.80
N ALA A 36 -16.38 -2.35 20.60
CA ALA A 36 -16.96 -3.21 19.57
C ALA A 36 -18.27 -3.83 20.07
N GLY A 37 -19.35 -3.61 19.32
CA GLY A 37 -20.66 -4.22 19.60
C GLY A 37 -20.71 -5.74 19.38
N ARG A 38 -19.62 -6.34 18.87
CA ARG A 38 -19.48 -7.78 18.65
C ARG A 38 -18.08 -8.27 19.03
N ARG A 39 -17.96 -9.56 19.30
CA ARG A 39 -16.66 -10.25 19.41
C ARG A 39 -16.01 -10.28 18.02
N VAL A 40 -14.72 -9.99 17.99
CA VAL A 40 -13.90 -10.06 16.77
C VAL A 40 -13.39 -11.48 16.54
N LEU A 41 -13.15 -12.23 17.62
CA LEU A 41 -12.91 -13.67 17.59
C LEU A 41 -13.82 -14.30 18.63
N ASP A 42 -14.51 -15.37 18.25
CA ASP A 42 -15.48 -16.05 19.10
C ASP A 42 -15.36 -17.57 18.94
N ASP A 43 -14.87 -18.21 19.99
CA ASP A 43 -14.65 -19.66 20.08
C ASP A 43 -13.70 -20.24 19.00
N VAL A 44 -12.62 -19.53 18.70
CA VAL A 44 -11.63 -19.98 17.71
C VAL A 44 -10.70 -21.03 18.32
N SER A 45 -10.61 -22.21 17.71
CA SER A 45 -9.76 -23.32 18.17
C SER A 45 -9.05 -24.00 17.01
N PHE A 46 -7.72 -24.16 17.10
CA PHE A 46 -6.92 -24.91 16.12
C PHE A 46 -5.53 -25.25 16.69
N ASP A 47 -4.82 -26.13 16.00
CA ASP A 47 -3.43 -26.48 16.27
C ASP A 47 -2.56 -26.19 15.06
N VAL A 48 -1.28 -25.90 15.32
CA VAL A 48 -0.26 -25.80 14.27
C VAL A 48 0.86 -26.76 14.64
N PRO A 49 1.00 -27.89 13.94
CA PRO A 49 2.09 -28.84 14.17
C PRO A 49 3.46 -28.20 13.88
N LYS A 50 4.51 -28.69 14.55
CA LYS A 50 5.88 -28.21 14.31
C LYS A 50 6.29 -28.44 12.85
N GLY A 51 6.81 -27.40 12.22
CA GLY A 51 7.25 -27.40 10.83
C GLY A 51 6.14 -27.44 9.78
N ARG A 52 4.89 -27.14 10.17
CA ARG A 52 3.75 -27.01 9.26
C ARG A 52 3.37 -25.55 9.02
N VAL A 53 2.73 -25.30 7.88
CA VAL A 53 2.22 -24.00 7.46
C VAL A 53 0.69 -23.99 7.52
N LEU A 54 0.15 -23.21 8.45
CA LEU A 54 -1.28 -22.90 8.50
C LEU A 54 -1.55 -21.59 7.74
N VAL A 55 -2.38 -21.63 6.71
CA VAL A 55 -2.84 -20.43 6.02
C VAL A 55 -4.24 -20.05 6.51
N VAL A 56 -4.43 -18.78 6.86
CA VAL A 56 -5.71 -18.22 7.29
C VAL A 56 -6.20 -17.26 6.21
N VAL A 57 -7.32 -17.60 5.58
CA VAL A 57 -7.99 -16.80 4.55
C VAL A 57 -9.34 -16.30 5.06
N GLY A 58 -9.87 -15.27 4.40
CA GLY A 58 -11.22 -14.78 4.68
C GLY A 58 -11.42 -13.32 4.30
N PRO A 59 -12.68 -12.84 4.31
CA PRO A 59 -13.00 -11.45 3.98
C PRO A 59 -12.27 -10.43 4.87
N SER A 60 -12.17 -9.19 4.40
CA SER A 60 -11.70 -8.09 5.25
C SER A 60 -12.61 -7.93 6.46
N GLY A 61 -12.02 -7.66 7.63
CA GLY A 61 -12.78 -7.51 8.88
C GLY A 61 -13.22 -8.82 9.56
N SER A 62 -12.79 -10.00 9.07
CA SER A 62 -13.13 -11.29 9.69
C SER A 62 -12.34 -11.63 10.97
N GLY A 63 -11.33 -10.85 11.31
CA GLY A 63 -10.51 -11.05 12.53
C GLY A 63 -9.13 -11.68 12.29
N LYS A 64 -8.67 -11.84 11.04
CA LYS A 64 -7.39 -12.49 10.68
C LYS A 64 -6.17 -11.84 11.35
N SER A 65 -6.00 -10.52 11.20
CA SER A 65 -4.90 -9.78 11.83
C SER A 65 -5.06 -9.75 13.36
N THR A 66 -6.28 -9.70 13.88
CA THR A 66 -6.55 -9.80 15.32
C THR A 66 -6.12 -11.16 15.87
N LEU A 67 -6.36 -12.26 15.14
CA LEU A 67 -5.88 -13.58 15.50
C LEU A 67 -4.36 -13.59 15.65
N LEU A 68 -3.62 -13.17 14.63
CA LEU A 68 -2.15 -13.09 14.70
C LEU A 68 -1.67 -12.21 15.86
N ARG A 69 -2.29 -11.05 16.08
CA ARG A 69 -1.92 -10.12 17.18
C ARG A 69 -2.16 -10.72 18.56
N THR A 70 -3.23 -11.50 18.75
CA THR A 70 -3.47 -12.22 20.02
C THR A 70 -2.43 -13.32 20.23
N ILE A 71 -2.02 -14.03 19.18
CA ILE A 71 -0.94 -15.04 19.24
C ILE A 71 0.41 -14.37 19.53
N ALA A 72 0.72 -13.23 18.93
CA ALA A 72 1.94 -12.46 19.20
C ALA A 72 1.94 -11.78 20.60
N GLY A 73 0.78 -11.70 21.27
CA GLY A 73 0.63 -11.03 22.56
C GLY A 73 0.61 -9.51 22.45
N LEU A 74 0.34 -8.99 21.25
CA LEU A 74 0.10 -7.57 21.00
C LEU A 74 -1.31 -7.16 21.44
N GLU A 75 -2.21 -8.14 21.56
CA GLU A 75 -3.58 -7.95 22.01
C GLU A 75 -3.89 -8.92 23.18
N PRO A 76 -4.53 -8.47 24.26
CA PRO A 76 -5.03 -9.35 25.31
C PRO A 76 -6.27 -10.10 24.82
N ILE A 77 -6.57 -11.25 25.45
CA ILE A 77 -7.71 -12.11 25.13
C ILE A 77 -8.70 -12.16 26.30
N GLN A 78 -9.99 -12.27 26.00
CA GLN A 78 -11.06 -12.28 27.02
C GLN A 78 -11.48 -13.69 27.43
N GLY A 79 -11.23 -14.68 26.57
CA GLY A 79 -11.55 -16.08 26.82
C GLY A 79 -10.62 -17.01 26.05
N GLY A 80 -10.58 -18.27 26.48
CA GLY A 80 -9.73 -19.29 25.89
C GLY A 80 -8.28 -19.25 26.35
N GLU A 81 -7.45 -20.04 25.68
CA GLU A 81 -6.04 -20.22 26.02
C GLU A 81 -5.19 -20.31 24.75
N ILE A 82 -3.95 -19.82 24.86
CA ILE A 82 -2.91 -19.98 23.84
C ILE A 82 -1.74 -20.71 24.50
N ALA A 83 -1.28 -21.79 23.89
CA ALA A 83 -0.14 -22.57 24.33
C ALA A 83 0.92 -22.67 23.24
N LEU A 84 2.19 -22.64 23.65
CA LEU A 84 3.37 -22.80 22.79
C LEU A 84 4.14 -24.03 23.29
N GLU A 85 4.40 -24.99 22.41
CA GLU A 85 5.04 -26.28 22.73
C GLU A 85 4.41 -26.97 23.96
N GLY A 86 3.07 -26.95 24.04
CA GLY A 86 2.29 -27.53 25.13
C GLY A 86 2.25 -26.72 26.44
N LYS A 87 2.97 -25.60 26.52
CA LYS A 87 2.95 -24.70 27.69
C LYS A 87 1.98 -23.55 27.46
N VAL A 88 0.99 -23.37 28.34
CA VAL A 88 0.08 -22.22 28.29
C VAL A 88 0.87 -20.92 28.48
N ILE A 89 0.77 -20.03 27.49
CA ILE A 89 1.43 -18.72 27.45
C ILE A 89 0.47 -17.56 27.69
N GLU A 90 -0.83 -17.80 27.55
CA GLU A 90 -1.88 -16.82 27.80
C GLU A 90 -3.20 -17.52 28.16
N THR A 91 -3.93 -16.93 29.10
CA THR A 91 -5.29 -17.36 29.48
C THR A 91 -6.19 -16.14 29.48
N GLY A 92 -7.37 -16.28 28.88
CA GLY A 92 -8.39 -15.25 28.75
C GLY A 92 -8.80 -14.63 30.09
N LYS A 93 -8.90 -13.30 30.11
CA LYS A 93 -9.39 -12.54 31.26
C LYS A 93 -10.42 -11.51 30.79
N PRO A 94 -11.71 -11.65 31.16
CA PRO A 94 -12.71 -10.62 30.90
C PRO A 94 -12.30 -9.27 31.50
N GLY A 95 -12.70 -8.16 30.88
CA GLY A 95 -12.35 -6.81 31.37
C GLY A 95 -11.02 -6.27 30.84
N THR A 96 -10.32 -7.03 30.00
CA THR A 96 -9.05 -6.63 29.37
C THR A 96 -9.23 -5.96 28.00
N GLU A 97 -10.46 -5.63 27.61
CA GLU A 97 -10.79 -5.08 26.28
C GLU A 97 -10.16 -3.69 26.05
N LYS A 98 -9.83 -2.97 27.13
CA LYS A 98 -9.13 -1.68 27.14
C LYS A 98 -7.62 -1.80 27.37
N ALA A 99 -7.10 -3.00 27.65
CA ALA A 99 -5.68 -3.18 27.90
C ALA A 99 -4.89 -3.12 26.59
N GLY A 100 -3.75 -2.42 26.60
CA GLY A 100 -2.97 -2.18 25.39
C GLY A 100 -2.33 -3.45 24.81
N ARG A 101 -1.58 -4.20 25.63
CA ARG A 101 -0.93 -5.46 25.23
C ARG A 101 -1.09 -6.52 26.31
N SER A 102 -0.87 -7.77 25.94
CA SER A 102 -0.83 -8.87 26.91
C SER A 102 0.30 -8.68 27.94
N ALA A 103 0.10 -9.25 29.13
CA ALA A 103 1.07 -9.25 30.23
C ALA A 103 2.25 -10.21 30.03
N ARG A 104 2.42 -10.82 28.84
CA ARG A 104 3.55 -11.72 28.53
C ARG A 104 4.91 -11.05 28.76
N SER A 105 5.89 -11.83 29.18
CA SER A 105 7.27 -11.36 29.30
C SER A 105 7.88 -11.04 27.93
N SER A 106 8.89 -10.17 27.90
CA SER A 106 9.59 -9.85 26.65
C SER A 106 10.36 -11.05 26.10
N GLU A 107 10.85 -11.93 26.97
CA GLU A 107 11.50 -13.20 26.60
C GLU A 107 10.52 -14.16 25.93
N LEU A 108 9.31 -14.32 26.46
CA LEU A 108 8.32 -15.20 25.82
C LEU A 108 7.92 -14.71 24.43
N ARG A 109 7.88 -13.38 24.23
CA ARG A 109 7.64 -12.79 22.91
C ARG A 109 8.74 -13.10 21.89
N THR A 110 9.97 -13.43 22.28
CA THR A 110 11.01 -13.77 21.29
C THR A 110 10.78 -15.13 20.64
N HIS A 111 9.96 -16.00 21.24
CA HIS A 111 9.64 -17.31 20.71
C HIS A 111 8.58 -17.26 19.60
N ILE A 112 7.96 -16.10 19.36
CA ILE A 112 6.96 -15.87 18.32
C ILE A 112 7.43 -14.70 17.46
N GLY A 113 7.81 -14.99 16.22
CA GLY A 113 8.19 -13.97 15.24
C GLY A 113 6.94 -13.42 14.57
N MET A 114 6.84 -12.09 14.40
CA MET A 114 5.74 -11.48 13.65
C MET A 114 6.28 -10.54 12.59
N VAL A 115 5.75 -10.69 11.38
CA VAL A 115 5.99 -9.80 10.25
C VAL A 115 4.67 -9.12 9.90
N PHE A 116 4.66 -7.81 10.02
CA PHE A 116 3.47 -6.97 9.78
C PHE A 116 3.31 -6.65 8.29
N GLN A 117 2.09 -6.24 7.94
CA GLN A 117 1.76 -5.68 6.63
C GLN A 117 2.58 -4.42 6.28
N SER A 118 2.87 -3.57 7.28
CA SER A 118 3.51 -2.25 7.12
C SER A 118 5.04 -2.22 7.32
N TYR A 119 5.77 -3.33 7.15
CA TYR A 119 7.21 -3.52 7.42
C TYR A 119 7.67 -3.25 8.89
N GLU A 120 7.16 -2.21 9.53
CA GLU A 120 7.45 -1.70 10.88
C GLU A 120 8.95 -1.57 11.19
N LEU A 121 9.78 -1.17 10.21
CA LEU A 121 11.22 -0.96 10.41
C LEU A 121 11.49 0.34 11.17
N PHE A 122 12.50 0.33 12.04
CA PHE A 122 12.94 1.53 12.76
C PHE A 122 13.66 2.46 11.79
N PRO A 123 13.11 3.66 11.50
CA PRO A 123 13.63 4.56 10.47
C PRO A 123 15.00 5.15 10.84
N ASN A 124 15.30 5.19 12.14
CA ASN A 124 16.54 5.69 12.71
C ASN A 124 17.61 4.60 12.91
N LYS A 125 17.51 3.48 12.20
CA LYS A 125 18.52 2.41 12.21
C LYS A 125 18.78 1.94 10.78
N THR A 126 20.02 1.52 10.51
CA THR A 126 20.35 0.81 9.28
C THR A 126 19.63 -0.55 9.22
N VAL A 127 19.69 -1.22 8.07
CA VAL A 127 19.19 -2.58 7.88
C VAL A 127 19.78 -3.53 8.92
N LEU A 128 21.10 -3.54 9.06
CA LEU A 128 21.79 -4.39 10.03
C LEU A 128 21.37 -4.02 11.47
N GLY A 129 21.28 -2.73 11.77
CA GLY A 129 20.81 -2.24 13.07
C GLY A 129 19.37 -2.65 13.41
N ASN A 130 18.49 -2.73 12.40
CA ASN A 130 17.11 -3.20 12.55
C ASN A 130 17.07 -4.68 12.95
N ILE A 131 17.87 -5.53 12.30
CA ILE A 131 17.90 -6.98 12.53
C ILE A 131 18.52 -7.28 13.90
N MET A 132 19.68 -6.70 14.22
CA MET A 132 20.43 -7.05 15.42
C MET A 132 19.80 -6.56 16.73
N MET A 133 18.89 -5.58 16.68
CA MET A 133 18.42 -4.89 17.88
C MET A 133 17.77 -5.82 18.92
N ALA A 134 16.84 -6.67 18.50
CA ALA A 134 16.08 -7.51 19.43
C ALA A 134 16.93 -8.63 20.08
N PRO A 135 17.79 -9.37 19.33
CA PRO A 135 18.74 -10.31 19.92
C PRO A 135 19.66 -9.70 20.98
N LEU A 136 20.17 -8.48 20.75
CA LEU A 136 21.07 -7.81 21.69
C LEU A 136 20.34 -7.27 22.92
N LEU A 137 19.16 -6.67 22.72
CA LEU A 137 18.45 -6.02 23.82
C LEU A 137 17.64 -6.99 24.67
N VAL A 138 17.03 -8.01 24.07
CA VAL A 138 16.10 -8.91 24.75
C VAL A 138 16.75 -10.24 25.08
N GLN A 139 17.40 -10.90 24.12
CA GLN A 139 18.07 -12.19 24.34
C GLN A 139 19.48 -12.04 24.95
N LYS A 140 20.03 -10.82 24.97
CA LYS A 140 21.37 -10.50 25.49
C LYS A 140 22.49 -11.34 24.83
N ARG A 141 22.30 -11.69 23.55
CA ARG A 141 23.27 -12.47 22.77
C ARG A 141 24.54 -11.65 22.47
N ASP A 142 25.64 -12.35 22.19
CA ASP A 142 26.90 -11.71 21.83
C ASP A 142 26.76 -10.92 20.52
N LYS A 143 27.38 -9.74 20.47
CA LYS A 143 27.25 -8.83 19.32
C LYS A 143 27.88 -9.39 18.05
N ALA A 144 29.08 -9.98 18.15
CA ALA A 144 29.80 -10.47 16.99
C ALA A 144 29.11 -11.69 16.39
N GLU A 145 28.55 -12.56 17.23
CA GLU A 145 27.73 -13.70 16.79
C GLU A 145 26.47 -13.25 16.05
N VAL A 146 25.71 -12.31 16.64
CA VAL A 146 24.47 -11.79 16.06
C VAL A 146 24.73 -11.06 14.75
N GLU A 147 25.83 -10.30 14.66
CA GLU A 147 26.21 -9.59 13.43
C GLU A 147 26.51 -10.56 12.29
N ARG A 148 27.30 -11.61 12.56
CA ARG A 148 27.61 -12.66 11.57
C ARG A 148 26.34 -13.33 11.07
N GLU A 149 25.46 -13.74 11.99
CA GLU A 149 24.20 -14.39 11.63
C GLU A 149 23.26 -13.46 10.85
N ALA A 150 23.17 -12.18 11.23
CA ALA A 150 22.37 -11.20 10.51
C ALA A 150 22.88 -11.01 9.06
N LEU A 151 24.19 -11.01 8.84
CA LEU A 151 24.78 -10.94 7.50
C LEU A 151 24.48 -12.20 6.68
N GLU A 152 24.50 -13.39 7.30
CA GLU A 152 24.11 -14.63 6.64
C GLU A 152 22.62 -14.61 6.22
N LEU A 153 21.72 -14.14 7.09
CA LEU A 153 20.29 -13.96 6.76
C LEU A 153 20.11 -12.97 5.61
N LEU A 154 20.82 -11.83 5.64
CA LEU A 154 20.81 -10.86 4.56
C LEU A 154 21.30 -11.45 3.23
N GLY A 155 22.33 -12.29 3.27
CA GLY A 155 22.80 -13.04 2.10
C GLY A 155 21.72 -13.94 1.51
N LYS A 156 21.01 -14.71 2.34
CA LYS A 156 19.93 -15.62 1.91
C LYS A 156 18.76 -14.90 1.24
N VAL A 157 18.45 -13.68 1.68
CA VAL A 157 17.38 -12.87 1.07
C VAL A 157 17.89 -11.95 -0.05
N GLY A 158 19.18 -12.03 -0.42
CA GLY A 158 19.77 -11.23 -1.51
C GLY A 158 19.92 -9.74 -1.20
N LEU A 159 20.20 -9.39 0.06
CA LEU A 159 20.33 -8.00 0.54
C LEU A 159 21.60 -7.75 1.37
N ALA A 160 22.64 -8.59 1.20
CA ALA A 160 23.91 -8.43 1.90
C ALA A 160 24.61 -7.09 1.60
N ASP A 161 24.49 -6.60 0.36
CA ASP A 161 25.01 -5.30 -0.10
C ASP A 161 24.27 -4.10 0.53
N ARG A 162 23.10 -4.33 1.13
CA ARG A 162 22.24 -3.30 1.73
C ARG A 162 22.33 -3.21 3.25
N LYS A 163 23.28 -3.92 3.88
CA LYS A 163 23.43 -3.98 5.34
C LYS A 163 23.52 -2.59 6.02
N ASP A 164 24.13 -1.62 5.35
CA ASP A 164 24.38 -0.27 5.86
C ASP A 164 23.32 0.74 5.39
N SER A 165 22.40 0.33 4.51
CA SER A 165 21.32 1.18 4.02
C SER A 165 20.28 1.47 5.11
N TRP A 166 19.57 2.58 4.95
CA TRP A 166 18.47 3.00 5.81
C TRP A 166 17.11 2.63 5.19
N PRO A 167 16.03 2.45 5.98
CA PRO A 167 14.72 2.01 5.46
C PRO A 167 14.14 2.86 4.32
N HIS A 168 14.43 4.17 4.30
CA HIS A 168 13.97 5.10 3.26
C HIS A 168 14.69 4.91 1.92
N GLU A 169 15.85 4.26 1.90
CA GLU A 169 16.65 3.99 0.71
C GLU A 169 16.25 2.67 0.01
N LEU A 170 15.32 1.91 0.60
CA LEU A 170 14.93 0.58 0.14
C LEU A 170 13.61 0.61 -0.66
N SER A 171 13.39 -0.39 -1.51
CA SER A 171 12.07 -0.66 -2.08
C SER A 171 11.12 -1.28 -1.04
N GLY A 172 9.82 -1.35 -1.34
CA GLY A 172 8.85 -2.03 -0.47
C GLY A 172 9.21 -3.50 -0.25
N GLY A 173 9.49 -4.24 -1.34
CA GLY A 173 9.87 -5.65 -1.25
C GLY A 173 11.16 -5.88 -0.48
N GLN A 174 12.13 -4.96 -0.61
CA GLN A 174 13.36 -5.00 0.19
C GLN A 174 13.06 -4.79 1.67
N ARG A 175 12.24 -3.77 2.04
CA ARG A 175 11.83 -3.55 3.43
C ARG A 175 11.13 -4.77 4.02
N GLN A 176 10.27 -5.45 3.26
CA GLN A 176 9.59 -6.66 3.73
C GLN A 176 10.58 -7.79 4.00
N ARG A 177 11.54 -8.03 3.09
CA ARG A 177 12.59 -9.04 3.30
C ARG A 177 13.42 -8.74 4.54
N ILE A 178 13.72 -7.47 4.83
CA ILE A 178 14.38 -7.07 6.08
C ILE A 178 13.49 -7.33 7.30
N ALA A 179 12.20 -7.05 7.22
CA ALA A 179 11.25 -7.35 8.29
C ALA A 179 11.19 -8.85 8.60
N ILE A 180 11.24 -9.71 7.57
CA ILE A 180 11.36 -11.18 7.73
C ILE A 180 12.67 -11.54 8.43
N CYS A 181 13.83 -11.02 7.98
CA CYS A 181 15.12 -11.27 8.65
C CYS A 181 15.11 -10.87 10.14
N ARG A 182 14.47 -9.73 10.46
CA ARG A 182 14.34 -9.25 11.83
C ARG A 182 13.46 -10.16 12.71
N ALA A 183 12.47 -10.84 12.13
CA ALA A 183 11.70 -11.84 12.86
C ALA A 183 12.50 -13.15 13.03
N LEU A 184 13.23 -13.57 12.00
CA LEU A 184 13.97 -14.84 11.97
C LEU A 184 15.20 -14.88 12.90
N ILE A 185 15.93 -13.77 13.02
CA ILE A 185 17.14 -13.68 13.87
C ILE A 185 16.87 -13.98 15.35
N LEU A 186 15.60 -13.95 15.77
CA LEU A 186 15.17 -14.31 17.13
C LEU A 186 15.04 -15.82 17.35
N HIS A 187 15.16 -16.64 16.31
CA HIS A 187 14.90 -18.08 16.34
C HIS A 187 13.50 -18.42 16.88
N PRO A 188 12.43 -17.90 16.25
CA PRO A 188 11.08 -18.14 16.75
C PRO A 188 10.62 -19.59 16.48
N GLU A 189 9.89 -20.16 17.44
CA GLU A 189 9.22 -21.45 17.28
C GLU A 189 8.07 -21.37 16.27
N VAL A 190 7.45 -20.19 16.16
CA VAL A 190 6.34 -19.91 15.23
C VAL A 190 6.53 -18.54 14.58
N LEU A 191 6.45 -18.49 13.25
CA LEU A 191 6.49 -17.25 12.48
C LEU A 191 5.08 -16.87 11.99
N LEU A 192 4.67 -15.64 12.29
CA LEU A 192 3.38 -15.06 11.95
C LEU A 192 3.56 -14.06 10.81
N LEU A 193 2.85 -14.25 9.70
CA LEU A 193 2.91 -13.39 8.52
C LEU A 193 1.53 -12.78 8.28
N ASP A 194 1.39 -11.46 8.48
CA ASP A 194 0.13 -10.72 8.35
C ASP A 194 0.12 -9.91 7.04
N GLU A 195 -0.49 -10.45 5.99
CA GLU A 195 -0.70 -9.78 4.69
C GLU A 195 0.55 -9.09 4.13
N ILE A 196 1.70 -9.76 4.24
CA ILE A 196 3.05 -9.22 3.98
C ILE A 196 3.31 -8.77 2.52
N THR A 197 2.35 -8.96 1.62
CA THR A 197 2.42 -8.54 0.21
C THR A 197 1.39 -7.48 -0.17
N ALA A 198 0.48 -7.09 0.73
CA ALA A 198 -0.65 -6.22 0.40
C ALA A 198 -0.24 -4.79 0.00
N ALA A 199 0.91 -4.32 0.46
CA ALA A 199 1.44 -2.98 0.17
C ALA A 199 2.55 -2.98 -0.90
N LEU A 200 2.61 -4.01 -1.75
CA LEU A 200 3.68 -4.21 -2.73
C LEU A 200 3.16 -4.21 -4.17
N ASP A 201 3.94 -3.60 -5.07
CA ASP A 201 3.74 -3.76 -6.51
C ASP A 201 3.91 -5.24 -6.93
N PRO A 202 3.18 -5.72 -7.95
CA PRO A 202 3.19 -7.14 -8.36
C PRO A 202 4.58 -7.72 -8.65
N GLU A 203 5.52 -6.91 -9.15
CA GLU A 203 6.90 -7.33 -9.41
C GLU A 203 7.65 -7.66 -8.10
N MET A 204 7.45 -6.87 -7.04
CA MET A 204 8.08 -7.06 -5.73
C MET A 204 7.42 -8.16 -4.90
N VAL A 205 6.12 -8.43 -5.12
CA VAL A 205 5.38 -9.51 -4.44
C VAL A 205 6.12 -10.83 -4.61
N ARG A 206 6.58 -11.14 -5.82
CA ARG A 206 7.23 -12.42 -6.12
C ARG A 206 8.50 -12.64 -5.29
N GLU A 207 9.35 -11.63 -5.21
CA GLU A 207 10.62 -11.70 -4.46
C GLU A 207 10.40 -11.99 -2.97
N VAL A 208 9.34 -11.42 -2.39
CA VAL A 208 8.98 -11.65 -0.99
C VAL A 208 8.39 -13.04 -0.80
N LEU A 209 7.48 -13.45 -1.68
CA LEU A 209 6.86 -14.78 -1.59
C LEU A 209 7.87 -15.90 -1.79
N ASP A 210 8.87 -15.75 -2.68
CA ASP A 210 9.92 -16.76 -2.87
C ASP A 210 10.74 -16.98 -1.59
N VAL A 211 10.99 -15.93 -0.79
CA VAL A 211 11.62 -16.07 0.54
C VAL A 211 10.74 -16.91 1.46
N VAL A 212 9.44 -16.64 1.52
CA VAL A 212 8.50 -17.38 2.38
C VAL A 212 8.34 -18.83 1.93
N ILE A 213 8.32 -19.11 0.63
CA ILE A 213 8.33 -20.48 0.10
C ILE A 213 9.60 -21.20 0.54
N GLY A 214 10.75 -20.53 0.51
CA GLY A 214 12.01 -21.10 1.00
C GLY A 214 11.94 -21.46 2.49
N LEU A 215 11.34 -20.61 3.32
CA LEU A 215 11.12 -20.90 4.75
C LEU A 215 10.17 -22.08 4.98
N ALA A 216 9.09 -22.18 4.19
CA ALA A 216 8.17 -23.31 4.25
C ALA A 216 8.88 -24.63 3.93
N ARG A 217 9.68 -24.64 2.85
CA ARG A 217 10.47 -25.81 2.45
C ARG A 217 11.51 -26.21 3.49
N ALA A 218 12.05 -25.24 4.23
CA ALA A 218 12.98 -25.48 5.32
C ALA A 218 12.31 -26.03 6.60
N GLY A 219 10.99 -26.19 6.61
CA GLY A 219 10.25 -26.72 7.76
C GLY A 219 10.06 -25.69 8.88
N GLN A 220 10.01 -24.40 8.55
CA GLN A 220 9.61 -23.37 9.52
C GLN A 220 8.13 -23.52 9.86
N THR A 221 7.78 -23.53 11.15
CA THR A 221 6.37 -23.46 11.58
C THR A 221 5.83 -22.05 11.30
N MET A 222 4.75 -21.94 10.53
CA MET A 222 4.22 -20.64 10.10
C MET A 222 2.70 -20.55 10.18
N ILE A 223 2.21 -19.35 10.51
CA ILE A 223 0.81 -18.95 10.30
C ILE A 223 0.80 -17.76 9.35
N ILE A 224 0.11 -17.92 8.21
CA ILE A 224 0.13 -16.94 7.12
C ILE A 224 -1.28 -16.44 6.86
N VAL A 225 -1.50 -15.15 7.00
CA VAL A 225 -2.70 -14.46 6.49
C VAL A 225 -2.38 -13.88 5.13
N THR A 226 -3.16 -14.22 4.11
CA THR A 226 -2.93 -13.73 2.74
C THR A 226 -4.19 -13.71 1.90
N HIS A 227 -4.20 -12.82 0.90
CA HIS A 227 -5.19 -12.79 -0.19
C HIS A 227 -4.66 -13.43 -1.49
N GLU A 228 -3.41 -13.87 -1.52
CA GLU A 228 -2.77 -14.50 -2.68
C GLU A 228 -3.13 -16.00 -2.77
N MET A 229 -4.30 -16.33 -3.30
CA MET A 229 -4.84 -17.70 -3.27
C MET A 229 -3.94 -18.74 -3.94
N ARG A 230 -3.22 -18.37 -5.02
CA ARG A 230 -2.27 -19.28 -5.68
C ARG A 230 -1.06 -19.58 -4.80
N PHE A 231 -0.58 -18.59 -4.06
CA PHE A 231 0.51 -18.76 -3.10
C PHE A 231 0.04 -19.57 -1.89
N ALA A 232 -1.14 -19.26 -1.34
CA ALA A 232 -1.78 -20.05 -0.28
C ALA A 232 -1.85 -21.54 -0.65
N ARG A 233 -2.36 -21.85 -1.85
CA ARG A 233 -2.41 -23.22 -2.39
C ARG A 233 -1.05 -23.89 -2.51
N ALA A 234 -0.01 -23.14 -2.84
CA ALA A 234 1.33 -23.68 -3.06
C ALA A 234 2.12 -23.96 -1.76
N VAL A 235 1.76 -23.31 -0.65
CA VAL A 235 2.56 -23.32 0.59
C VAL A 235 1.83 -23.91 1.80
N ALA A 236 0.50 -23.92 1.80
CA ALA A 236 -0.27 -24.41 2.94
C ALA A 236 -0.06 -25.91 3.14
N ASP A 237 0.01 -26.32 4.40
CA ASP A 237 -0.31 -27.68 4.84
C ASP A 237 -1.76 -27.76 5.34
N GLU A 238 -2.24 -26.67 5.94
CA GLU A 238 -3.60 -26.53 6.45
C GLU A 238 -4.17 -25.16 6.08
N ILE A 239 -5.48 -25.07 5.85
CA ILE A 239 -6.17 -23.83 5.52
C ILE A 239 -7.37 -23.64 6.44
N ILE A 240 -7.47 -22.45 7.02
CA ILE A 240 -8.65 -21.98 7.76
C ILE A 240 -9.31 -20.85 6.97
N LEU A 241 -10.62 -20.97 6.75
CA LEU A 241 -11.48 -19.85 6.36
C LEU A 241 -12.08 -19.22 7.62
N LEU A 242 -11.65 -17.99 7.93
CA LEU A 242 -12.16 -17.21 9.04
C LEU A 242 -13.18 -16.18 8.55
N GLU A 243 -14.35 -16.16 9.18
CA GLU A 243 -15.42 -15.19 8.89
C GLU A 243 -16.20 -14.83 10.14
N ASP A 244 -16.49 -13.54 10.30
CA ASP A 244 -17.22 -13.00 11.45
C ASP A 244 -16.71 -13.49 12.82
N GLY A 245 -15.39 -13.69 12.92
CA GLY A 245 -14.72 -14.15 14.14
C GLY A 245 -14.79 -15.65 14.40
N HIS A 246 -15.33 -16.45 13.47
CA HIS A 246 -15.44 -17.90 13.57
C HIS A 246 -14.67 -18.61 12.45
N ILE A 247 -14.19 -19.82 12.75
CA ILE A 247 -13.69 -20.75 11.73
C ILE A 247 -14.89 -21.34 11.02
N VAL A 248 -15.07 -20.98 9.74
CA VAL A 248 -16.14 -21.51 8.90
C VAL A 248 -15.75 -22.86 8.31
N GLU A 249 -14.50 -23.00 7.91
CA GLU A 249 -13.94 -24.23 7.37
C GLU A 249 -12.48 -24.35 7.79
N HIS A 250 -12.06 -25.55 8.20
CA HIS A 250 -10.67 -25.90 8.47
C HIS A 250 -10.35 -27.17 7.70
N SER A 251 -9.45 -27.08 6.72
CA SER A 251 -9.01 -28.20 5.91
C SER A 251 -7.55 -28.51 6.19
N ASN A 252 -7.25 -29.78 6.40
CA ASN A 252 -5.89 -30.35 6.40
C ASN A 252 -5.46 -30.84 5.01
N ASP A 253 -6.31 -30.63 4.00
CA ASP A 253 -6.03 -30.87 2.59
C ASP A 253 -6.28 -29.55 1.82
N PRO A 254 -5.23 -28.74 1.61
CA PRO A 254 -5.32 -27.47 0.89
C PRO A 254 -5.88 -27.62 -0.52
N GLU A 255 -5.50 -28.70 -1.23
CA GLU A 255 -5.98 -28.95 -2.58
C GLU A 255 -7.49 -29.18 -2.59
N ARG A 256 -8.00 -29.94 -1.61
CA ARG A 256 -9.43 -30.13 -1.42
C ARG A 256 -10.14 -28.83 -1.07
N PHE A 257 -9.58 -27.96 -0.23
CA PHE A 257 -10.17 -26.65 0.05
C PHE A 257 -10.40 -25.83 -1.23
N PHE A 258 -9.43 -25.83 -2.16
CA PHE A 258 -9.54 -25.07 -3.41
C PHE A 258 -10.42 -25.72 -4.50
N THR A 259 -10.49 -27.05 -4.54
CA THR A 259 -11.16 -27.79 -5.61
C THR A 259 -12.56 -28.26 -5.21
N GLU A 260 -12.72 -28.73 -3.98
CA GLU A 260 -13.95 -29.30 -3.42
C GLU A 260 -14.17 -28.82 -1.96
N PRO A 261 -14.30 -27.49 -1.75
CA PRO A 261 -14.57 -26.94 -0.42
C PRO A 261 -15.84 -27.54 0.20
N GLU A 262 -15.77 -27.86 1.49
CA GLU A 262 -16.83 -28.57 2.21
C GLU A 262 -18.05 -27.67 2.42
N THR A 263 -17.83 -26.39 2.70
CA THR A 263 -18.88 -25.44 3.01
C THR A 263 -19.31 -24.62 1.79
N ASP A 264 -20.61 -24.31 1.72
CA ASP A 264 -21.13 -23.37 0.72
C ASP A 264 -20.48 -21.99 0.82
N ARG A 265 -20.03 -21.61 2.01
CA ARG A 265 -19.40 -20.33 2.21
C ARG A 265 -17.99 -20.29 1.63
N ALA A 266 -17.18 -21.33 1.82
CA ALA A 266 -15.88 -21.46 1.17
C ALA A 266 -16.01 -21.50 -0.37
N ARG A 267 -17.01 -22.21 -0.91
CA ARG A 267 -17.34 -22.15 -2.36
C ARG A 267 -17.56 -20.72 -2.84
N ARG A 268 -18.40 -19.96 -2.13
CA ARG A 268 -18.69 -18.56 -2.47
C ARG A 268 -17.45 -17.67 -2.34
N PHE A 269 -16.64 -17.89 -1.32
CA PHE A 269 -15.40 -17.14 -1.10
C PHE A 269 -14.40 -17.39 -2.23
N LEU A 270 -14.16 -18.64 -2.62
CA LEU A 270 -13.20 -18.96 -3.69
C LEU A 270 -13.65 -18.42 -5.06
N ARG A 271 -14.96 -18.45 -5.34
CA ARG A 271 -15.52 -17.86 -6.56
C ARG A 271 -15.25 -16.36 -6.71
N THR A 272 -14.98 -15.61 -5.64
CA THR A 272 -14.63 -14.18 -5.79
C THR A 272 -13.25 -13.96 -6.40
N PHE A 273 -12.42 -15.00 -6.48
CA PHE A 273 -11.08 -14.96 -7.08
C PHE A 273 -11.03 -15.64 -8.46
N GLU A 274 -12.15 -16.20 -8.91
CA GLU A 274 -12.29 -16.80 -10.24
C GLU A 274 -12.84 -15.77 -11.23
N PHE A 275 -12.10 -15.54 -12.31
CA PHE A 275 -12.53 -14.65 -13.39
C PHE A 275 -12.84 -15.48 -14.63
N GLU A 276 -14.11 -15.51 -15.04
CA GLU A 276 -14.50 -16.10 -16.31
C GLU A 276 -14.13 -15.16 -17.47
N ARG A 277 -13.57 -15.72 -18.53
CA ARG A 277 -13.28 -14.98 -19.76
C ARG A 277 -14.60 -14.56 -20.40
N ALA A 278 -14.83 -13.25 -20.49
CA ALA A 278 -16.00 -12.72 -21.20
C ALA A 278 -16.00 -13.18 -22.67
N PRO A 279 -17.10 -13.78 -23.17
CA PRO A 279 -17.18 -14.20 -24.56
C PRO A 279 -17.27 -12.98 -25.49
N HIS A 280 -16.21 -12.72 -26.27
CA HIS A 280 -16.14 -11.58 -27.19
C HIS A 280 -17.00 -11.71 -28.46
N ASP A 281 -17.52 -12.91 -28.79
CA ASP A 281 -18.10 -13.19 -30.11
C ASP A 281 -19.63 -13.05 -30.24
N GLN A 282 -20.39 -12.98 -29.14
CA GLN A 282 -21.86 -12.94 -29.25
C GLN A 282 -22.50 -11.54 -29.14
N GLN A 283 -21.80 -10.54 -28.62
CA GLN A 283 -22.37 -9.20 -28.39
C GLN A 283 -22.23 -8.24 -29.59
N ARG A 284 -21.30 -8.47 -30.51
CA ARG A 284 -21.13 -7.63 -31.72
C ARG A 284 -22.31 -7.74 -32.70
N ARG A 285 -23.07 -8.84 -32.70
CA ARG A 285 -24.25 -9.01 -33.57
C ARG A 285 -25.50 -8.28 -33.07
N ARG A 286 -25.60 -7.96 -31.77
CA ARG A 286 -26.77 -7.27 -31.21
C ARG A 286 -26.66 -5.74 -31.25
N TYR A 287 -25.45 -5.18 -31.29
CA TYR A 287 -25.27 -3.71 -31.30
C TYR A 287 -25.30 -3.08 -32.72
N ASN A 288 -25.20 -3.89 -33.77
CA ASN A 288 -25.21 -3.41 -35.17
C ASN A 288 -26.61 -3.19 -35.78
N MET A 289 -27.70 -3.25 -34.99
CA MET A 289 -29.07 -3.11 -35.51
C MET A 289 -29.71 -1.73 -35.28
N LYS A 290 -28.97 -0.70 -34.86
CA LYS A 290 -29.50 0.66 -34.68
C LYS A 290 -28.54 1.78 -35.09
N PHE A 291 -27.92 1.71 -36.25
CA PHE A 291 -27.43 2.91 -36.94
C PHE A 291 -27.62 2.76 -38.44
N ASN A 292 -28.77 3.23 -38.91
CA ASN A 292 -29.07 3.36 -40.32
C ASN A 292 -28.48 4.68 -40.81
N ILE A 293 -27.27 4.65 -41.38
CA ILE A 293 -26.72 5.76 -42.16
C ILE A 293 -26.48 5.22 -43.57
N LYS A 294 -27.14 5.84 -44.55
CA LYS A 294 -27.08 5.47 -45.97
C LYS A 294 -25.64 5.53 -46.50
N PRO A 295 -25.23 4.66 -47.45
CA PRO A 295 -23.88 4.70 -47.98
C PRO A 295 -23.79 5.71 -49.15
N LEU A 296 -22.79 6.58 -49.12
CA LEU A 296 -22.31 7.29 -50.30
C LEU A 296 -21.05 6.56 -50.80
N LYS A 297 -21.11 6.08 -52.04
CA LYS A 297 -20.00 5.43 -52.76
C LYS A 297 -19.16 6.46 -53.53
N ALA A 298 -17.92 6.05 -53.82
CA ALA A 298 -16.90 6.60 -54.73
C ALA A 298 -16.06 7.74 -54.13
N VAL A 299 -14.72 7.73 -54.20
CA VAL A 299 -13.88 7.43 -55.37
C VAL A 299 -12.59 6.67 -54.97
N ILE A 300 -12.19 5.76 -55.85
CA ILE A 300 -10.98 4.92 -55.88
C ILE A 300 -9.84 5.72 -56.55
N ALA A 301 -8.60 5.54 -56.10
CA ALA A 301 -7.41 5.19 -56.92
C ALA A 301 -6.10 5.89 -56.49
N ALA A 302 -5.04 5.07 -56.46
CA ALA A 302 -3.63 5.37 -56.71
C ALA A 302 -2.95 6.40 -55.78
N SER A 303 -1.90 6.04 -55.04
CA SER A 303 -0.60 5.77 -55.65
C SER A 303 0.32 5.02 -54.68
N ALA A 304 0.73 3.81 -55.06
CA ALA A 304 1.89 3.13 -54.53
C ALA A 304 2.93 3.08 -55.66
N ALA A 305 4.05 3.78 -55.51
CA ALA A 305 5.26 3.55 -56.30
C ALA A 305 6.47 4.21 -55.63
N LEU A 306 7.46 3.35 -55.31
CA LEU A 306 8.90 3.53 -55.47
C LEU A 306 9.55 4.86 -55.07
N ILE A 307 10.47 4.82 -54.09
CA ILE A 307 11.91 5.08 -54.32
C ILE A 307 12.76 4.14 -53.45
N MET A 308 13.62 3.36 -54.11
CA MET A 308 14.74 2.60 -53.53
C MET A 308 16.02 3.16 -54.17
N GLY A 309 17.11 3.28 -53.39
CA GLY A 309 18.47 3.61 -53.84
C GLY A 309 19.21 4.44 -52.79
N ALA A 310 20.04 3.84 -51.92
CA ALA A 310 21.48 3.56 -52.11
C ALA A 310 22.29 4.89 -52.23
N SER A 311 23.34 5.19 -51.45
CA SER A 311 24.42 4.33 -50.96
C SER A 311 25.49 5.13 -50.16
N LEU A 312 26.24 4.39 -49.33
CA LEU A 312 27.69 4.48 -49.04
C LEU A 312 28.30 5.61 -48.17
N ALA A 313 28.78 5.15 -47.00
CA ALA A 313 30.15 5.22 -46.48
C ALA A 313 30.81 6.58 -46.13
N ALA A 314 31.14 6.74 -44.84
CA ALA A 314 32.46 7.22 -44.40
C ALA A 314 32.77 6.70 -42.98
N CYS A 315 33.80 5.85 -42.88
CA CYS A 315 34.47 5.48 -41.64
C CYS A 315 35.47 6.56 -41.23
N GLY A 316 35.71 6.75 -39.93
CA GLY A 316 36.89 7.45 -39.42
C GLY A 316 36.97 7.42 -37.88
N PRO A 317 38.11 7.06 -37.26
CA PRO A 317 38.15 6.47 -35.91
C PRO A 317 38.64 7.42 -34.82
N SER A 318 38.46 7.07 -33.55
CA SER A 318 39.58 6.90 -32.60
C SER A 318 39.09 6.47 -31.22
N ALA A 319 39.67 5.37 -30.75
CA ALA A 319 39.72 4.98 -29.35
C ALA A 319 40.97 5.60 -28.70
N ALA A 320 40.82 6.08 -27.47
CA ALA A 320 41.92 6.21 -26.52
C ALA A 320 41.39 5.88 -25.12
N SER A 321 42.10 5.02 -24.40
CA SER A 321 41.96 4.76 -22.96
C SER A 321 43.26 5.19 -22.26
N PRO A 322 43.35 5.05 -20.93
CA PRO A 322 42.95 6.01 -19.92
C PRO A 322 44.18 6.70 -19.29
N SER A 323 43.98 7.81 -18.56
CA SER A 323 45.01 8.33 -17.66
C SER A 323 44.40 8.88 -16.38
N ASP A 324 44.96 8.41 -15.27
CA ASP A 324 44.71 8.81 -13.90
C ASP A 324 44.76 10.32 -13.69
N ALA A 325 43.78 10.82 -12.93
CA ALA A 325 43.96 12.02 -12.11
C ALA A 325 43.08 11.88 -10.86
N SER A 326 43.76 11.76 -9.73
CA SER A 326 43.24 11.90 -8.38
C SER A 326 42.63 13.28 -8.16
N SER A 327 41.42 13.36 -7.61
CA SER A 327 40.96 14.56 -6.89
C SER A 327 39.84 14.24 -5.89
N SER A 328 40.21 14.33 -4.61
CA SER A 328 39.42 14.80 -3.46
C SER A 328 37.93 14.42 -3.38
N ASP A 329 37.62 13.49 -2.48
CA ASP A 329 36.28 13.28 -1.94
C ASP A 329 35.78 14.53 -1.21
N SER A 330 34.86 15.24 -1.86
CA SER A 330 33.87 16.08 -1.20
C SER A 330 32.50 15.44 -1.39
N ALA A 331 31.94 14.90 -0.31
CA ALA A 331 30.61 14.34 -0.26
C ALA A 331 29.58 15.32 -0.84
N THR A 332 29.06 14.99 -2.03
CA THR A 332 27.89 15.64 -2.61
C THR A 332 26.84 14.56 -2.78
N THR A 333 25.75 14.68 -2.03
CA THR A 333 24.52 13.92 -2.21
C THR A 333 24.06 14.10 -3.65
N SER A 334 24.25 13.08 -4.50
CA SER A 334 23.77 13.13 -5.88
C SER A 334 22.25 13.01 -5.87
N THR A 335 21.53 14.13 -5.94
CA THR A 335 20.12 14.15 -6.32
C THR A 335 20.01 13.49 -7.71
N ALA A 336 19.17 12.46 -7.82
CA ALA A 336 18.92 11.83 -9.11
C ALA A 336 18.38 12.87 -10.08
N LYS A 337 19.01 13.02 -11.25
CA LYS A 337 18.72 14.10 -12.20
C LYS A 337 17.36 13.91 -12.86
N ALA A 338 16.53 14.96 -12.88
CA ALA A 338 15.23 14.98 -13.57
C ALA A 338 15.36 14.58 -15.04
N ARG A 339 14.36 13.87 -15.57
CA ARG A 339 14.25 13.64 -17.02
C ARG A 339 13.82 14.93 -17.73
N SER A 340 14.50 15.24 -18.84
CA SER A 340 14.09 16.24 -19.82
C SER A 340 12.86 15.78 -20.61
N LEU A 341 12.17 16.70 -21.29
CA LEU A 341 11.03 16.35 -22.14
C LEU A 341 11.42 15.38 -23.25
N ASP A 342 12.61 15.56 -23.83
CA ASP A 342 13.12 14.67 -24.89
C ASP A 342 13.40 13.26 -24.38
N GLU A 343 13.92 13.11 -23.15
CA GLU A 343 14.10 11.80 -22.52
C GLU A 343 12.76 11.11 -22.23
N ILE A 344 11.75 11.87 -21.78
CA ILE A 344 10.39 11.36 -21.57
C ILE A 344 9.82 10.87 -22.91
N LYS A 345 9.83 11.71 -23.95
CA LYS A 345 9.36 11.35 -25.29
C LYS A 345 10.08 10.13 -25.87
N LYS A 346 11.42 10.10 -25.76
CA LYS A 346 12.25 8.99 -26.25
C LYS A 346 11.97 7.69 -25.52
N SER A 347 11.64 7.74 -24.23
CA SER A 347 11.26 6.55 -23.46
C SER A 347 9.89 5.99 -23.84
N GLY A 348 9.03 6.81 -24.47
CA GLY A 348 7.66 6.43 -24.80
C GLY A 348 6.70 6.41 -23.62
N GLU A 349 7.17 6.77 -22.41
CA GLU A 349 6.36 6.83 -21.19
C GLU A 349 6.67 8.04 -20.29
N ILE A 350 5.61 8.67 -19.78
CA ILE A 350 5.69 9.65 -18.69
C ILE A 350 5.29 8.97 -17.38
N LYS A 351 6.12 9.12 -16.35
CA LYS A 351 5.91 8.54 -15.02
C LYS A 351 5.17 9.55 -14.16
N ILE A 352 3.97 9.19 -13.71
CA ILE A 352 3.10 10.09 -12.97
C ILE A 352 2.69 9.43 -11.66
N ALA A 353 2.98 10.10 -10.54
CA ALA A 353 2.47 9.69 -9.23
C ALA A 353 1.03 10.15 -9.05
N VAL A 354 0.13 9.25 -8.65
CA VAL A 354 -1.29 9.51 -8.37
C VAL A 354 -1.69 8.78 -7.08
N PHE A 355 -2.82 9.17 -6.47
CA PHE A 355 -3.42 8.37 -5.41
C PHE A 355 -4.12 7.12 -5.99
N SER A 356 -4.17 6.04 -5.21
CA SER A 356 -4.93 4.82 -5.54
C SER A 356 -6.16 4.61 -4.66
N ASP A 357 -6.33 5.41 -3.60
CA ASP A 357 -7.36 5.24 -2.56
C ASP A 357 -8.08 6.55 -2.18
N LYS A 358 -7.98 7.60 -3.00
CA LYS A 358 -8.58 8.92 -2.78
C LYS A 358 -9.65 9.24 -3.84
N ALA A 359 -10.75 8.49 -3.82
CA ALA A 359 -11.86 8.70 -4.74
C ALA A 359 -12.69 9.93 -4.34
N PRO A 360 -13.04 10.85 -5.25
CA PRO A 360 -13.04 10.68 -6.72
C PRO A 360 -11.82 11.25 -7.48
N PHE A 361 -10.77 11.69 -6.80
CA PHE A 361 -9.62 12.35 -7.44
C PHE A 361 -8.63 11.37 -8.08
N GLY A 362 -8.20 10.38 -7.31
CA GLY A 362 -7.27 9.34 -7.77
C GLY A 362 -7.54 8.05 -7.02
N TYR A 363 -8.02 7.05 -7.74
CA TYR A 363 -8.35 5.75 -7.18
C TYR A 363 -8.19 4.63 -8.22
N VAL A 364 -8.18 3.38 -7.74
CA VAL A 364 -8.27 2.20 -8.62
C VAL A 364 -9.72 1.75 -8.71
N ASP A 365 -10.26 1.71 -9.92
CA ASP A 365 -11.64 1.29 -10.18
C ASP A 365 -11.82 -0.24 -10.03
N LYS A 366 -13.08 -0.69 -10.17
CA LYS A 366 -13.46 -2.10 -10.08
C LYS A 366 -12.77 -3.02 -11.10
N ASP A 367 -12.26 -2.46 -12.20
CA ASP A 367 -11.57 -3.19 -13.25
C ASP A 367 -10.03 -3.15 -13.06
N GLY A 368 -9.56 -2.60 -11.92
CA GLY A 368 -8.15 -2.51 -11.56
C GLY A 368 -7.41 -1.38 -12.27
N LYS A 369 -8.11 -0.38 -12.81
CA LYS A 369 -7.50 0.74 -13.54
C LYS A 369 -7.51 2.01 -12.71
N ASN A 370 -6.45 2.82 -12.85
CA ASN A 370 -6.46 4.17 -12.27
C ASN A 370 -7.59 4.99 -12.91
N ALA A 371 -8.34 5.71 -12.08
CA ALA A 371 -9.46 6.56 -12.46
C ALA A 371 -9.56 7.76 -11.52
N GLY A 372 -10.29 8.78 -11.96
CA GLY A 372 -10.55 10.00 -11.20
C GLY A 372 -10.08 11.28 -11.88
N TYR A 373 -10.40 12.40 -11.26
CA TYR A 373 -10.13 13.75 -11.78
C TYR A 373 -8.64 13.99 -12.08
N ASP A 374 -7.73 13.60 -11.19
CA ASP A 374 -6.29 13.74 -11.42
C ASP A 374 -5.79 12.81 -12.54
N VAL A 375 -6.44 11.65 -12.68
CA VAL A 375 -6.08 10.62 -13.67
C VAL A 375 -6.49 11.04 -15.08
N VAL A 376 -7.68 11.63 -15.26
CA VAL A 376 -8.13 12.17 -16.54
C VAL A 376 -7.18 13.28 -17.02
N PHE A 377 -6.71 14.14 -16.12
CA PHE A 377 -5.68 15.12 -16.45
C PHE A 377 -4.33 14.46 -16.81
N ALA A 378 -3.89 13.44 -16.06
CA ALA A 378 -2.66 12.70 -16.37
C ALA A 378 -2.69 12.05 -17.76
N GLU A 379 -3.82 11.43 -18.14
CA GLU A 379 -4.03 10.85 -19.47
C GLU A 379 -3.99 11.91 -20.56
N ARG A 380 -4.54 13.10 -20.30
CA ARG A 380 -4.50 14.22 -21.22
C ARG A 380 -3.06 14.70 -21.48
N LEU A 381 -2.27 14.89 -20.42
CA LEU A 381 -0.85 15.27 -20.54
C LEU A 381 -0.07 14.25 -21.39
N ALA A 382 -0.21 12.95 -21.09
CA ALA A 382 0.50 11.92 -21.85
C ALA A 382 0.09 11.88 -23.33
N LYS A 383 -1.20 12.06 -23.60
CA LYS A 383 -1.74 12.14 -24.96
C LYS A 383 -1.14 13.31 -25.74
N ASP A 384 -1.11 14.51 -25.17
CA ASP A 384 -0.53 15.69 -25.83
C ASP A 384 1.00 15.58 -26.00
N LEU A 385 1.67 14.87 -25.09
CA LEU A 385 3.10 14.57 -25.20
C LEU A 385 3.41 13.42 -26.18
N GLY A 386 2.42 12.64 -26.59
CA GLY A 386 2.57 11.50 -27.50
C GLY A 386 3.17 10.24 -26.86
N VAL A 387 3.00 10.07 -25.55
CA VAL A 387 3.55 8.95 -24.76
C VAL A 387 2.46 8.22 -23.98
N LYS A 388 2.82 7.10 -23.36
CA LYS A 388 1.93 6.39 -22.41
C LYS A 388 2.13 6.90 -20.98
N VAL A 389 1.09 6.83 -20.15
CA VAL A 389 1.26 7.04 -18.71
C VAL A 389 1.79 5.76 -18.07
N LYS A 390 2.80 5.88 -17.22
CA LYS A 390 3.20 4.89 -16.24
C LYS A 390 2.86 5.42 -14.85
N TYR A 391 1.80 4.88 -14.26
CA TYR A 391 1.35 5.30 -12.94
C TYR A 391 2.25 4.73 -11.85
N THR A 392 2.39 5.49 -10.77
CA THR A 392 2.97 5.05 -9.50
C THR A 392 2.02 5.48 -8.40
N SER A 393 1.49 4.53 -7.62
CA SER A 393 0.69 4.91 -6.45
C SER A 393 1.59 5.53 -5.38
N VAL A 394 1.08 6.54 -4.68
CA VAL A 394 1.85 7.25 -3.66
C VAL A 394 1.01 7.62 -2.46
N ASP A 395 1.61 7.47 -1.29
CA ASP A 395 1.08 7.94 -0.01
C ASP A 395 1.16 9.47 0.06
N PRO A 396 0.31 10.15 0.85
CA PRO A 396 0.32 11.61 0.91
C PRO A 396 1.67 12.17 1.41
N ALA A 397 2.37 11.45 2.29
CA ALA A 397 3.69 11.84 2.79
C ALA A 397 4.83 11.66 1.76
N ALA A 398 4.69 10.72 0.81
CA ALA A 398 5.76 10.36 -0.13
C ALA A 398 5.80 11.22 -1.41
N ARG A 399 4.83 12.13 -1.61
CA ARG A 399 4.65 12.94 -2.83
C ARG A 399 5.87 13.77 -3.23
N VAL A 400 6.59 14.34 -2.26
CA VAL A 400 7.83 15.08 -2.50
C VAL A 400 8.96 14.12 -2.84
N ASP A 401 9.09 13.05 -2.05
CA ASP A 401 10.21 12.11 -2.15
C ASP A 401 10.25 11.37 -3.48
N VAL A 402 9.09 11.03 -4.05
CA VAL A 402 9.04 10.38 -5.37
C VAL A 402 9.54 11.28 -6.51
N LEU A 403 9.42 12.60 -6.37
CA LEU A 403 9.98 13.57 -7.32
C LEU A 403 11.47 13.79 -7.07
N THR A 404 11.87 14.01 -5.81
CA THR A 404 13.29 14.28 -5.48
C THR A 404 14.19 13.09 -5.77
N SER A 405 13.66 11.86 -5.67
CA SER A 405 14.36 10.62 -6.04
C SER A 405 14.25 10.24 -7.52
N ASN A 406 13.61 11.08 -8.36
CA ASN A 406 13.39 10.84 -9.79
C ASN A 406 12.67 9.50 -10.10
N LYS A 407 11.80 9.05 -9.18
CA LYS A 407 10.94 7.87 -9.41
C LYS A 407 9.83 8.20 -10.40
N VAL A 408 9.33 9.44 -10.36
CA VAL A 408 8.31 9.97 -11.26
C VAL A 408 8.74 11.31 -11.85
N ASP A 409 8.17 11.68 -13.00
CA ASP A 409 8.42 13.00 -13.62
C ASP A 409 7.46 14.05 -13.06
N ILE A 410 6.21 13.65 -12.77
CA ILE A 410 5.14 14.52 -12.29
C ILE A 410 4.45 13.85 -11.09
N THR A 411 4.13 14.63 -10.07
CA THR A 411 3.15 14.25 -9.05
C THR A 411 1.82 14.94 -9.35
N LEU A 412 0.80 14.13 -9.65
CA LEU A 412 -0.62 14.46 -9.79
C LEU A 412 -1.43 13.67 -8.75
N ALA A 413 -1.00 13.74 -7.49
CA ALA A 413 -1.63 13.07 -6.36
C ALA A 413 -2.32 14.12 -5.47
N ASN A 414 -3.40 14.71 -6.00
CA ASN A 414 -4.21 15.79 -5.43
C ASN A 414 -3.40 16.68 -4.47
N PHE A 415 -2.38 17.33 -5.03
CA PHE A 415 -1.26 17.86 -4.27
C PHE A 415 -1.41 19.36 -3.98
N THR A 416 -1.74 19.68 -2.73
CA THR A 416 -1.91 21.05 -2.26
C THR A 416 -0.60 21.83 -2.31
N VAL A 417 -0.66 23.02 -2.89
CA VAL A 417 0.46 23.96 -2.98
C VAL A 417 0.67 24.62 -1.61
N THR A 418 1.85 24.42 -1.02
CA THR A 418 2.25 25.11 0.23
C THR A 418 3.65 25.69 0.08
N ASP A 419 3.97 26.73 0.86
CA ASP A 419 5.30 27.35 0.78
C ASP A 419 6.43 26.40 1.18
N GLU A 420 6.22 25.55 2.20
CA GLU A 420 7.19 24.52 2.59
C GLU A 420 7.43 23.50 1.45
N ARG A 421 6.40 23.13 0.69
CA ARG A 421 6.55 22.20 -0.44
C ARG A 421 7.24 22.87 -1.62
N LYS A 422 6.97 24.16 -1.88
CA LYS A 422 7.66 24.95 -2.93
C LYS A 422 9.16 25.03 -2.71
N GLU A 423 9.65 24.89 -1.47
CA GLU A 423 11.10 24.82 -1.22
C GLU A 423 11.72 23.53 -1.80
N LYS A 424 10.95 22.44 -1.88
CA LYS A 424 11.44 21.10 -2.24
C LYS A 424 11.10 20.65 -3.66
N VAL A 425 10.02 21.18 -4.24
CA VAL A 425 9.55 20.87 -5.60
C VAL A 425 9.10 22.15 -6.31
N ASP A 426 8.94 22.09 -7.63
CA ASP A 426 8.33 23.19 -8.39
C ASP A 426 6.90 22.81 -8.78
N PHE A 427 5.95 23.66 -8.40
CA PHE A 427 4.54 23.50 -8.77
C PHE A 427 4.23 24.21 -10.08
N ALA A 428 3.49 23.53 -10.94
CA ALA A 428 2.86 24.12 -12.11
C ALA A 428 1.65 24.96 -11.70
N LYS A 429 0.96 25.52 -12.69
CA LYS A 429 -0.32 26.20 -12.54
C LYS A 429 -1.36 25.29 -11.87
N PRO A 430 -2.22 25.83 -11.00
CA PRO A 430 -3.24 25.04 -10.34
C PRO A 430 -4.37 24.64 -11.29
N TYR A 431 -5.07 23.55 -10.96
CA TYR A 431 -6.25 23.07 -11.70
C TYR A 431 -7.49 22.86 -10.81
N MET A 432 -7.34 23.11 -9.51
CA MET A 432 -8.42 22.97 -8.53
C MET A 432 -8.17 23.84 -7.29
N LYS A 433 -9.25 24.35 -6.68
CA LYS A 433 -9.29 25.00 -5.36
C LYS A 433 -9.68 23.99 -4.30
N VAL A 434 -9.21 24.19 -3.08
CA VAL A 434 -9.51 23.30 -1.95
C VAL A 434 -9.44 24.05 -0.62
N ALA A 435 -10.17 23.58 0.37
CA ALA A 435 -9.98 23.97 1.77
C ALA A 435 -10.02 22.71 2.64
N LEU A 436 -9.86 22.83 3.96
CA LEU A 436 -10.01 21.68 4.85
C LEU A 436 -11.47 21.50 5.29
N GLY A 437 -11.84 20.27 5.64
CA GLY A 437 -13.14 19.95 6.22
C GLY A 437 -13.03 18.87 7.31
N VAL A 438 -14.12 18.70 8.06
CA VAL A 438 -14.24 17.67 9.10
C VAL A 438 -15.54 16.89 8.91
N VAL A 439 -15.40 15.57 8.78
CA VAL A 439 -16.52 14.61 8.76
C VAL A 439 -16.56 13.84 10.08
N SER A 440 -17.77 13.59 10.56
CA SER A 440 -18.02 12.84 11.80
C SER A 440 -19.31 12.03 11.68
N PRO A 441 -19.55 11.05 12.57
CA PRO A 441 -20.83 10.35 12.64
C PRO A 441 -22.02 11.33 12.81
N GLU A 442 -23.14 11.07 12.13
CA GLU A 442 -24.35 11.93 12.20
C GLU A 442 -24.93 12.02 13.62
N ASN A 443 -24.82 10.95 14.40
CA ASN A 443 -25.29 10.91 15.79
C ASN A 443 -24.36 11.65 16.78
N ALA A 444 -23.21 12.13 16.31
CA ALA A 444 -22.22 12.86 17.09
C ALA A 444 -21.55 13.94 16.21
N GLU A 445 -22.37 14.68 15.46
CA GLU A 445 -21.90 15.64 14.46
C GLU A 445 -20.98 16.71 15.07
N ILE A 446 -19.83 16.94 14.43
CA ILE A 446 -18.87 17.99 14.76
C ILE A 446 -19.06 19.14 13.78
N THR A 447 -19.63 20.25 14.27
CA THR A 447 -19.93 21.44 13.47
C THR A 447 -18.96 22.60 13.72
N ASP A 448 -18.13 22.49 14.76
CA ASP A 448 -17.13 23.50 15.12
C ASP A 448 -15.88 22.82 15.68
N VAL A 449 -14.70 23.33 15.32
CA VAL A 449 -13.41 22.74 15.71
C VAL A 449 -13.23 22.70 17.24
N SER A 450 -13.82 23.62 17.99
CA SER A 450 -13.76 23.60 19.46
C SER A 450 -14.37 22.34 20.08
N GLN A 451 -15.30 21.67 19.38
CA GLN A 451 -15.92 20.42 19.82
C GLN A 451 -14.96 19.22 19.75
N LEU A 452 -13.83 19.35 19.04
CA LEU A 452 -12.77 18.33 18.98
C LEU A 452 -11.92 18.26 20.26
N LYS A 453 -12.11 19.20 21.21
CA LYS A 453 -11.38 19.18 22.47
C LYS A 453 -11.69 17.91 23.27
N GLY A 454 -10.65 17.13 23.57
CA GLY A 454 -10.77 15.86 24.28
C GLY A 454 -11.26 14.69 23.41
N LYS A 455 -11.46 14.92 22.10
CA LYS A 455 -11.78 13.91 21.10
C LYS A 455 -10.52 13.45 20.36
N THR A 456 -10.63 12.33 19.65
CA THR A 456 -9.59 11.81 18.77
C THR A 456 -9.94 12.13 17.31
N LEU A 457 -9.14 12.99 16.67
CA LEU A 457 -9.27 13.33 15.26
C LEU A 457 -8.37 12.42 14.41
N ILE A 458 -8.97 11.74 13.44
CA ILE A 458 -8.25 10.93 12.48
C ILE A 458 -7.66 11.83 11.38
N ILE A 459 -6.42 11.56 11.00
CA ILE A 459 -5.67 12.31 9.98
C ILE A 459 -4.84 11.34 9.14
N ALA A 460 -4.73 11.59 7.83
CA ALA A 460 -3.73 10.95 6.98
C ALA A 460 -2.39 11.74 7.05
N LYS A 461 -1.27 11.05 7.26
CA LYS A 461 0.07 11.64 7.41
C LYS A 461 0.52 12.30 6.12
N GLY A 462 1.20 13.44 6.24
CA GLY A 462 1.69 14.25 5.13
C GLY A 462 0.60 15.08 4.44
N THR A 463 -0.58 15.21 5.03
CA THR A 463 -1.66 16.09 4.52
C THR A 463 -1.58 17.49 5.11
N THR A 464 -2.20 18.47 4.45
CA THR A 464 -2.34 19.84 4.98
C THR A 464 -3.19 19.89 6.25
N ALA A 465 -4.14 18.97 6.42
CA ALA A 465 -4.91 18.82 7.65
C ALA A 465 -4.02 18.47 8.85
N GLU A 466 -3.03 17.59 8.67
CA GLU A 466 -2.06 17.28 9.73
C GLU A 466 -1.36 18.55 10.21
N THR A 467 -0.73 19.27 9.28
CA THR A 467 0.02 20.50 9.60
C THR A 467 -0.89 21.57 10.20
N TYR A 468 -2.11 21.73 9.68
CA TYR A 468 -3.07 22.69 10.19
C TYR A 468 -3.43 22.42 11.66
N PHE A 469 -3.79 21.19 12.00
CA PHE A 469 -4.18 20.86 13.38
C PHE A 469 -2.99 20.86 14.33
N GLU A 470 -1.82 20.39 13.91
CA GLU A 470 -0.61 20.48 14.75
C GLU A 470 -0.22 21.91 15.10
N LYS A 471 -0.38 22.83 14.15
CA LYS A 471 0.00 24.24 14.33
C LYS A 471 -1.05 25.05 15.07
N ASN A 472 -2.32 24.90 14.70
CA ASN A 472 -3.40 25.78 15.17
C ASN A 472 -4.21 25.18 16.32
N HIS A 473 -4.23 23.86 16.45
CA HIS A 473 -5.03 23.13 17.43
C HIS A 473 -4.23 22.00 18.11
N PRO A 474 -3.05 22.30 18.71
CA PRO A 474 -2.20 21.27 19.32
C PRO A 474 -2.88 20.54 20.50
N GLU A 475 -3.97 21.08 21.03
CA GLU A 475 -4.82 20.44 22.04
C GLU A 475 -5.66 19.28 21.51
N VAL A 476 -5.85 19.17 20.19
CA VAL A 476 -6.63 18.09 19.57
C VAL A 476 -5.76 16.86 19.42
N LYS A 477 -6.23 15.71 19.94
CA LYS A 477 -5.49 14.45 19.84
C LYS A 477 -5.59 13.89 18.42
N LEU A 478 -4.46 13.84 17.71
CA LEU A 478 -4.40 13.29 16.36
C LEU A 478 -4.09 11.79 16.37
N GLN A 479 -4.88 11.01 15.65
CA GLN A 479 -4.61 9.60 15.33
C GLN A 479 -4.29 9.48 13.84
N LYS A 480 -3.03 9.19 13.56
CA LYS A 480 -2.44 9.36 12.24
C LYS A 480 -2.27 8.03 11.50
N TYR A 481 -2.61 8.01 10.22
CA TYR A 481 -2.49 6.85 9.34
C TYR A 481 -1.69 7.21 8.09
N ASP A 482 -0.98 6.25 7.52
CA ASP A 482 -0.17 6.48 6.32
C ASP A 482 -1.04 6.54 5.05
N GLN A 483 -2.10 5.72 4.98
CA GLN A 483 -3.05 5.64 3.86
C GLN A 483 -4.40 6.28 4.17
N TYR A 484 -5.10 6.76 3.13
CA TYR A 484 -6.49 7.20 3.26
C TYR A 484 -7.41 6.03 3.58
N ALA A 485 -7.21 4.87 2.95
CA ALA A 485 -7.99 3.67 3.23
C ALA A 485 -7.98 3.28 4.72
N ASP A 486 -6.82 3.35 5.38
CA ASP A 486 -6.68 3.06 6.81
C ASP A 486 -7.36 4.11 7.69
N ALA A 487 -7.27 5.39 7.31
CA ALA A 487 -7.94 6.48 7.99
C ALA A 487 -9.47 6.36 7.89
N TYR A 488 -10.00 6.01 6.71
CA TYR A 488 -11.42 5.75 6.49
C TYR A 488 -11.92 4.58 7.32
N ASN A 489 -11.22 3.45 7.27
CA ASN A 489 -11.56 2.29 8.08
C ASN A 489 -11.52 2.62 9.57
N ALA A 490 -10.57 3.45 10.02
CA ALA A 490 -10.53 3.89 11.41
C ALA A 490 -11.76 4.69 11.83
N LEU A 491 -12.29 5.54 10.95
CA LEU A 491 -13.50 6.28 11.25
C LEU A 491 -14.73 5.37 11.26
N LEU A 492 -14.84 4.47 10.27
CA LEU A 492 -15.90 3.47 10.17
C LEU A 492 -15.93 2.53 11.40
N ASP A 493 -14.76 2.14 11.89
CA ASP A 493 -14.58 1.27 13.07
C ASP A 493 -14.84 2.00 14.41
N GLY A 494 -15.05 3.32 14.39
CA GLY A 494 -15.17 4.13 15.60
C GLY A 494 -13.87 4.25 16.41
N ARG A 495 -12.71 4.11 15.74
CA ARG A 495 -11.38 4.31 16.37
C ARG A 495 -11.05 5.79 16.60
N GLY A 496 -11.81 6.71 16.01
CA GLY A 496 -11.75 8.15 16.27
C GLY A 496 -13.15 8.78 16.18
N ASP A 497 -13.27 10.01 16.68
CA ASP A 497 -14.54 10.73 16.74
C ASP A 497 -14.88 11.46 15.43
N ALA A 498 -13.86 11.81 14.65
CA ALA A 498 -14.00 12.52 13.38
C ALA A 498 -12.76 12.31 12.51
N PHE A 499 -12.84 12.70 11.25
CA PHE A 499 -11.75 12.68 10.28
C PHE A 499 -11.65 14.04 9.59
N SER A 500 -10.42 14.51 9.38
CA SER A 500 -10.17 15.74 8.63
C SER A 500 -9.17 15.54 7.49
N THR A 501 -9.52 16.11 6.35
CA THR A 501 -8.67 16.28 5.16
C THR A 501 -9.28 17.41 4.32
N ASP A 502 -8.99 17.43 3.01
CA ASP A 502 -9.62 18.33 2.06
C ASP A 502 -11.16 18.24 2.13
N ASN A 503 -11.84 19.39 2.13
CA ASN A 503 -13.29 19.50 2.25
C ASN A 503 -14.03 18.77 1.13
N THR A 504 -13.49 18.84 -0.08
CA THR A 504 -14.01 18.15 -1.26
C THR A 504 -13.94 16.63 -1.10
N GLU A 505 -12.90 16.11 -0.45
CA GLU A 505 -12.75 14.67 -0.18
C GLU A 505 -13.70 14.20 0.92
N VAL A 506 -13.75 14.89 2.07
CA VAL A 506 -14.65 14.47 3.17
C VAL A 506 -16.12 14.54 2.74
N LEU A 507 -16.49 15.46 1.85
CA LEU A 507 -17.82 15.56 1.27
C LEU A 507 -18.14 14.36 0.36
N ALA A 508 -17.23 14.03 -0.56
CA ALA A 508 -17.38 12.87 -1.43
C ALA A 508 -17.49 11.57 -0.63
N TRP A 509 -16.63 11.43 0.38
CA TRP A 509 -16.60 10.28 1.27
C TRP A 509 -17.90 10.14 2.06
N ALA A 510 -18.39 11.22 2.69
CA ALA A 510 -19.64 11.20 3.46
C ALA A 510 -20.84 10.80 2.59
N LYS A 511 -20.92 11.27 1.34
CA LYS A 511 -21.99 10.87 0.40
C LYS A 511 -22.00 9.38 0.09
N SER A 512 -20.83 8.76 0.07
CA SER A 512 -20.67 7.31 -0.19
C SER A 512 -20.83 6.47 1.09
N ASN A 513 -20.81 7.09 2.28
CA ASN A 513 -20.81 6.41 3.57
C ASN A 513 -21.95 6.91 4.47
N LYS A 514 -23.09 6.22 4.42
CA LYS A 514 -24.28 6.56 5.22
C LYS A 514 -23.96 6.59 6.72
N GLY A 515 -24.55 7.54 7.44
CA GLY A 515 -24.35 7.72 8.88
C GLY A 515 -23.19 8.65 9.24
N PHE A 516 -22.57 9.29 8.25
CA PHE A 516 -21.53 10.30 8.42
C PHE A 516 -21.91 11.59 7.70
N LYS A 517 -21.49 12.72 8.28
CA LYS A 517 -21.80 14.04 7.75
C LYS A 517 -20.63 14.99 7.94
N VAL A 518 -20.45 15.88 6.95
CA VAL A 518 -19.48 16.97 7.02
C VAL A 518 -20.10 18.12 7.79
N GLY A 519 -19.76 18.26 9.07
CA GLY A 519 -20.27 19.35 9.91
C GLY A 519 -19.41 20.62 9.84
N VAL A 520 -18.11 20.48 9.53
CA VAL A 520 -17.21 21.61 9.21
C VAL A 520 -16.86 21.54 7.73
N THR A 521 -17.47 22.40 6.91
CA THR A 521 -17.39 22.36 5.44
C THR A 521 -16.24 23.19 4.86
N LYS A 522 -15.68 24.11 5.64
CA LYS A 522 -14.50 24.90 5.27
C LYS A 522 -13.71 25.24 6.54
N LEU A 523 -12.41 24.99 6.50
CA LEU A 523 -11.47 25.23 7.59
C LEU A 523 -10.13 25.65 7.00
N GLY A 524 -9.48 26.64 7.62
CA GLY A 524 -8.24 27.22 7.13
C GLY A 524 -8.44 28.13 5.91
N ASP A 525 -7.32 28.48 5.30
CA ASP A 525 -7.29 29.29 4.08
C ASP A 525 -7.75 28.46 2.87
N GLU A 526 -8.18 29.15 1.83
CA GLU A 526 -8.43 28.51 0.54
C GLU A 526 -7.10 28.30 -0.18
N ASP A 527 -6.77 27.04 -0.41
CA ASP A 527 -5.56 26.60 -1.07
C ASP A 527 -5.86 26.15 -2.51
N THR A 528 -4.80 25.82 -3.24
CA THR A 528 -4.89 25.26 -4.58
C THR A 528 -4.20 23.93 -4.69
N ILE A 529 -4.71 23.10 -5.60
CA ILE A 529 -4.12 21.84 -6.01
C ILE A 529 -3.43 22.06 -7.37
N ALA A 530 -2.18 21.61 -7.49
CA ALA A 530 -1.40 21.75 -8.70
C ALA A 530 -0.48 20.54 -8.96
N PRO A 531 -0.10 20.29 -10.23
CA PRO A 531 0.96 19.33 -10.54
C PRO A 531 2.29 19.81 -9.96
N ALA A 532 3.13 18.89 -9.50
CA ALA A 532 4.50 19.19 -9.11
C ALA A 532 5.51 18.41 -9.96
N VAL A 533 6.65 19.04 -10.22
CA VAL A 533 7.82 18.43 -10.86
C VAL A 533 9.03 18.53 -9.93
N GLN A 534 10.10 17.79 -10.23
CA GLN A 534 11.35 17.89 -9.46
C GLN A 534 11.89 19.33 -9.51
N LYS A 535 12.38 19.82 -8.37
CA LYS A 535 12.96 21.16 -8.24
C LYS A 535 14.01 21.43 -9.32
N GLY A 536 13.85 22.54 -10.05
CA GLY A 536 14.73 22.95 -11.12
C GLY A 536 14.41 22.37 -12.50
N ASN A 537 13.41 21.49 -12.64
CA ASN A 537 12.97 20.98 -13.96
C ASN A 537 12.08 21.99 -14.69
N THR A 538 12.68 23.12 -15.07
CA THR A 538 11.97 24.25 -15.70
C THR A 538 11.39 23.88 -17.07
N GLU A 539 12.00 22.95 -17.79
CA GLU A 539 11.53 22.51 -19.10
C GLU A 539 10.17 21.82 -19.01
N LEU A 540 10.06 20.77 -18.17
CA LEU A 540 8.80 20.06 -17.97
C LEU A 540 7.76 20.96 -17.29
N LEU A 541 8.18 21.78 -16.33
CA LEU A 541 7.31 22.75 -15.65
C LEU A 541 6.63 23.70 -16.63
N ASN A 542 7.42 24.34 -17.51
CA ASN A 542 6.90 25.29 -18.49
C ASN A 542 5.96 24.60 -19.49
N TRP A 543 6.31 23.40 -19.93
CA TRP A 543 5.44 22.63 -20.82
C TRP A 543 4.08 22.29 -20.17
N ILE A 544 4.06 21.88 -18.90
CA ILE A 544 2.81 21.63 -18.16
C ILE A 544 2.00 22.94 -18.04
N ASN A 545 2.66 24.07 -17.75
CA ASN A 545 1.97 25.37 -17.65
C ASN A 545 1.34 25.80 -18.97
N ASP A 546 2.04 25.63 -20.09
CA ASP A 546 1.52 25.92 -21.42
C ASP A 546 0.35 25.00 -21.78
N GLU A 547 0.42 23.73 -21.40
CA GLU A 547 -0.68 22.78 -21.59
C GLU A 547 -1.90 23.17 -20.75
N ILE A 548 -1.72 23.55 -19.49
CA ILE A 548 -2.82 24.04 -18.63
C ILE A 548 -3.49 25.28 -19.25
N ASP A 549 -2.73 26.23 -19.82
CA ASP A 549 -3.30 27.40 -20.52
C ASP A 549 -4.11 27.00 -21.76
N LYS A 550 -3.66 25.99 -22.51
CA LYS A 550 -4.38 25.44 -23.66
C LYS A 550 -5.67 24.74 -23.22
N LEU A 551 -5.59 23.90 -22.19
CA LEU A 551 -6.72 23.18 -21.60
C LEU A 551 -7.79 24.15 -21.04
N GLY A 552 -7.35 25.27 -20.46
CA GLY A 552 -8.25 26.34 -20.02
C GLY A 552 -9.13 26.91 -21.12
N LYS A 553 -8.61 27.02 -22.36
CA LYS A 553 -9.40 27.47 -23.53
C LYS A 553 -10.40 26.42 -24.00
N GLU A 554 -10.22 25.17 -23.61
CA GLU A 554 -11.08 24.04 -23.96
C GLU A 554 -12.17 23.78 -22.90
N ASN A 555 -12.18 24.53 -21.79
CA ASN A 555 -12.94 24.21 -20.58
C ASN A 555 -12.72 22.75 -20.16
N PHE A 556 -11.46 22.31 -20.19
CA PHE A 556 -11.12 20.91 -19.97
C PHE A 556 -11.45 20.48 -18.54
N PHE A 557 -11.07 21.27 -17.54
CA PHE A 557 -11.24 20.89 -16.15
C PHE A 557 -12.71 20.92 -15.71
N HIS A 558 -13.55 21.78 -16.30
CA HIS A 558 -15.00 21.70 -16.13
C HIS A 558 -15.59 20.43 -16.75
N LYS A 559 -15.13 20.02 -17.94
CA LYS A 559 -15.57 18.77 -18.56
C LYS A 559 -15.13 17.55 -17.76
N ASP A 560 -13.93 17.59 -17.20
CA ASP A 560 -13.44 16.56 -16.29
C ASP A 560 -14.29 16.52 -15.02
N TYR A 561 -14.57 17.67 -14.40
CA TYR A 561 -15.48 17.76 -13.25
C TYR A 561 -16.83 17.10 -13.55
N GLU A 562 -17.46 17.42 -14.68
CA GLU A 562 -18.73 16.82 -15.11
C GLU A 562 -18.64 15.29 -15.26
N GLN A 563 -17.49 14.78 -15.69
CA GLN A 563 -17.23 13.36 -15.87
C GLN A 563 -16.95 12.62 -14.55
N THR A 564 -16.13 13.21 -13.67
CA THR A 564 -15.49 12.49 -12.55
C THR A 564 -15.99 12.92 -11.17
N LEU A 565 -16.33 14.20 -11.01
CA LEU A 565 -16.68 14.80 -9.71
C LEU A 565 -18.19 14.97 -9.54
N LYS A 566 -18.89 15.46 -10.56
CA LYS A 566 -20.35 15.66 -10.53
C LYS A 566 -21.16 14.40 -10.21
N PRO A 567 -20.82 13.19 -10.69
CA PRO A 567 -21.54 11.99 -10.30
C PRO A 567 -21.50 11.70 -8.79
N VAL A 568 -20.49 12.24 -8.09
CA VAL A 568 -20.33 12.11 -6.64
C VAL A 568 -20.97 13.28 -5.90
N TYR A 569 -20.71 14.51 -6.33
CA TYR A 569 -21.21 15.70 -5.65
C TYR A 569 -22.66 16.05 -5.96
N GLY A 570 -23.22 15.59 -7.09
CA GLY A 570 -24.53 16.02 -7.57
C GLY A 570 -24.58 17.53 -7.84
N ASP A 571 -25.77 18.11 -7.71
CA ASP A 571 -26.01 19.55 -7.97
C ASP A 571 -25.76 20.45 -6.74
N GLU A 572 -25.26 19.88 -5.63
CA GLU A 572 -25.03 20.60 -4.37
C GLU A 572 -23.74 21.41 -4.34
N VAL A 573 -22.82 21.12 -5.26
CA VAL A 573 -21.50 21.77 -5.35
C VAL A 573 -21.41 22.49 -6.69
N ASN A 574 -21.17 23.80 -6.62
CA ASN A 574 -20.92 24.60 -7.82
C ASN A 574 -19.53 24.23 -8.39
N PRO A 575 -19.42 23.82 -9.67
CA PRO A 575 -18.12 23.51 -10.28
C PRO A 575 -17.10 24.65 -10.15
N ASP A 576 -17.53 25.90 -10.23
CA ASP A 576 -16.65 27.09 -10.16
C ASP A 576 -15.99 27.28 -8.78
N ASP A 577 -16.53 26.64 -7.74
CA ASP A 577 -15.94 26.66 -6.39
C ASP A 577 -14.76 25.69 -6.27
N ILE A 578 -14.63 24.74 -7.21
CA ILE A 578 -13.61 23.69 -7.21
C ILE A 578 -12.66 23.84 -8.39
N VAL A 579 -13.16 24.07 -9.60
CA VAL A 579 -12.39 24.00 -10.83
C VAL A 579 -11.54 25.26 -11.03
N VAL A 580 -10.31 25.08 -11.50
CA VAL A 580 -9.46 26.19 -11.96
C VAL A 580 -9.09 25.97 -13.43
N GLU A 581 -9.62 26.83 -14.31
CA GLU A 581 -9.27 26.79 -15.73
C GLU A 581 -8.05 27.67 -16.04
N GLY A 582 -7.08 27.11 -16.75
CA GLY A 582 -5.90 27.86 -17.20
C GLY A 582 -5.01 28.38 -16.06
N GLY A 583 -5.09 27.78 -14.86
CA GLY A 583 -4.25 28.21 -13.74
C GLY A 583 -4.65 29.53 -13.09
N LYS A 584 -5.82 30.08 -13.41
CA LYS A 584 -6.25 31.39 -12.93
C LYS A 584 -7.10 31.26 -11.67
N VAL A 585 -6.55 31.75 -10.57
CA VAL A 585 -7.25 31.88 -9.30
C VAL A 585 -7.56 33.37 -9.12
N ASP A 586 -8.81 33.69 -8.76
CA ASP A 586 -9.30 35.07 -8.62
C ASP A 586 -8.74 35.80 -7.39
#